data_AF-A0AAQ3WH84-F1
#
_entry.id   AF-A0AAQ3WH84-F1
#
_cell.length_a   1.000
_cell.length_b   1.000
_cell.length_c   1.000
_cell.angle_alpha   90.00
_cell.angle_beta   90.00
_cell.angle_gamma   90.00
#
_symmetry.space_group_name_H-M   'P 1'
#
loop_
_entity.id
_entity.type
_entity.pdbx_description
1 polymer ?
#
loop_
_entity_poly.entity_id
_entity_poly.type
_entity_poly.pdbx_seq_one_letter_code
_entity_poly.pdbx_strand_id
1 'polypeptide(L)'
;MAEMVSSAVVQETVSQILSGLVHKVEKKDKLSANESVERLEMALIKLNAALEISNKWLITDASLLRWRKKLKLAAQECNGALHECKQRIQEEEHVEREIRNSTFPKRIAHAAKSFIFSGFSSKSESSTYMIRRFEWFADGTSEFLRFIELGGTPRCDIPASSLIRHLFAGNELHHKVIRGKGYPSFLLLQVVPFHSAEHGIEASMVFIHKDGNAPENDFFLSVILQVSESTDIIGTAIKCLQLYTHHFEPTVEIIRKELTQLPTQDFSWVPYVDSRQKKHWENLHNFSTQWFRPNPLCCKQHNQHGLCHSSKVDLLDTSRLQDVYLESVIEVNLQCQVSLQKYKKQRNLLFESKTSSPHYDSSHLKVGLLFMPHGSSDGLLPAGRSAAMAIHNGEQHCLRQGATLEELEETILPVATDYFSQNSEVTAYQVLWKSKHGTAYIQVEKASRTRRAFYGARKRKLLQHKYEELESPTDVISRFIDLWATLAPVHLQSSIMDWSQKEKRIQLG
;
A
#
# COMPACT_ATOMS: atom_id res chain seq x y z
N MET A 1 39.73 64.76 9.21
CA MET A 1 39.34 63.74 8.20
C MET A 1 40.14 62.45 8.34
N ALA A 2 41.47 62.49 8.55
CA ALA A 2 42.29 61.28 8.69
C ALA A 2 41.88 60.33 9.84
N GLU A 3 41.53 60.85 11.02
CA GLU A 3 41.08 60.02 12.17
C GLU A 3 39.71 59.33 11.95
N MET A 4 38.82 59.93 11.16
CA MET A 4 37.51 59.35 10.83
C MET A 4 37.65 58.18 9.85
N VAL A 5 38.58 58.30 8.89
CA VAL A 5 38.87 57.26 7.91
C VAL A 5 39.61 56.09 8.55
N SER A 6 40.53 56.34 9.50
CA SER A 6 41.19 55.27 10.24
C SER A 6 40.23 54.50 11.15
N SER A 7 39.26 55.17 11.79
CA SER A 7 38.24 54.49 12.62
C SER A 7 37.28 53.62 11.78
N ALA A 8 36.88 54.08 10.59
CA ALA A 8 36.00 53.32 9.70
C ALA A 8 36.67 52.06 9.13
N VAL A 9 37.96 52.18 8.75
CA VAL A 9 38.74 51.04 8.24
C VAL A 9 38.99 49.99 9.32
N VAL A 10 39.26 50.41 10.56
CA VAL A 10 39.42 49.48 11.70
C VAL A 10 38.09 48.79 12.03
N GLN A 11 36.97 49.51 12.00
CA GLN A 11 35.64 48.94 12.26
C GLN A 11 35.22 47.92 11.19
N GLU A 12 35.49 48.20 9.91
CA GLU A 12 35.20 47.27 8.80
C GLU A 12 36.07 46.01 8.88
N THR A 13 37.35 46.16 9.20
CA THR A 13 38.28 45.02 9.32
C THR A 13 37.88 44.11 10.49
N VAL A 14 37.50 44.69 11.63
CA VAL A 14 37.00 43.93 12.80
C VAL A 14 35.65 43.27 12.49
N SER A 15 34.77 43.95 11.74
CA SER A 15 33.47 43.39 11.32
C SER A 15 33.64 42.18 10.39
N GLN A 16 34.58 42.24 9.45
CA GLN A 16 34.86 41.12 8.54
C GLN A 16 35.48 39.91 9.26
N ILE A 17 36.38 40.13 10.22
CA ILE A 17 36.96 39.05 11.04
C ILE A 17 35.90 38.40 11.92
N LEU A 18 35.03 39.20 12.56
CA LEU A 18 33.91 38.70 13.36
C LEU A 18 32.93 37.92 12.48
N SER A 19 32.57 38.42 11.30
CA SER A 19 31.68 37.74 10.36
C SER A 19 32.25 36.40 9.87
N GLY A 20 33.57 36.32 9.61
CA GLY A 20 34.24 35.08 9.28
C GLY A 20 34.22 34.06 10.42
N LEU A 21 34.32 34.51 11.67
CA LEU A 21 34.20 33.64 12.85
C LEU A 21 32.76 33.15 13.06
N VAL A 22 31.74 34.03 12.93
CA VAL A 22 30.31 33.65 12.99
C VAL A 22 30.05 32.51 12.03
N HIS A 23 30.42 32.71 10.77
CA HIS A 23 30.06 31.80 9.70
C HIS A 23 30.73 30.42 9.86
N LYS A 24 31.92 30.39 10.46
CA LYS A 24 32.65 29.16 10.76
C LYS A 24 32.04 28.40 11.93
N VAL A 25 31.51 29.10 12.94
CA VAL A 25 30.80 28.50 14.08
C VAL A 25 29.45 27.95 13.63
N GLU A 26 28.65 28.74 12.89
CA GLU A 26 27.34 28.32 12.36
C GLU A 26 27.43 27.06 11.47
N LYS A 27 28.44 26.97 10.60
CA LYS A 27 28.66 25.78 9.76
C LYS A 27 29.01 24.54 10.56
N LYS A 28 29.80 24.69 11.62
CA LYS A 28 30.22 23.58 12.47
C LYS A 28 29.04 23.05 13.29
N ASP A 29 28.21 23.95 13.81
CA ASP A 29 27.05 23.60 14.61
C ASP A 29 25.97 22.87 13.76
N LYS A 30 25.73 23.31 12.53
CA LYS A 30 24.81 22.62 11.60
C LYS A 30 25.23 21.21 11.24
N LEU A 31 26.52 21.00 10.95
CA LEU A 31 27.03 19.66 10.66
C LEU A 31 26.87 18.73 11.87
N SER A 32 27.08 19.25 13.09
CA SER A 32 26.90 18.49 14.33
C SER A 32 25.43 18.17 14.66
N ALA A 33 24.49 19.04 14.25
CA ALA A 33 23.07 18.83 14.45
C ALA A 33 22.52 17.73 13.53
N ASN A 34 22.92 17.71 12.24
CA ASN A 34 22.52 16.65 11.31
C ASN A 34 23.08 15.28 11.72
N GLU A 35 24.35 15.22 12.12
CA GLU A 35 24.96 13.98 12.64
C GLU A 35 24.19 13.47 13.89
N SER A 36 23.76 14.38 14.76
CA SER A 36 22.97 14.03 15.94
C SER A 36 21.60 13.44 15.59
N VAL A 37 20.93 13.96 14.55
CA VAL A 37 19.67 13.42 14.04
C VAL A 37 19.84 12.00 13.52
N GLU A 38 20.83 11.77 12.65
CA GLU A 38 21.10 10.44 12.07
C GLU A 38 21.39 9.39 13.15
N ARG A 39 22.15 9.77 14.18
CA ARG A 39 22.47 8.88 15.32
C ARG A 39 21.24 8.53 16.15
N LEU A 40 20.36 9.50 16.42
CA LEU A 40 19.09 9.26 17.11
C LEU A 40 18.15 8.40 16.26
N GLU A 41 18.09 8.61 14.94
CA GLU A 41 17.31 7.78 14.03
C GLU A 41 17.78 6.32 14.06
N MET A 42 19.09 6.09 13.96
CA MET A 42 19.66 4.75 14.02
C MET A 42 19.40 4.07 15.37
N ALA A 43 19.56 4.80 16.48
CA ALA A 43 19.25 4.28 17.81
C ALA A 43 17.77 3.90 17.95
N LEU A 44 16.86 4.75 17.46
CA LEU A 44 15.42 4.49 17.48
C LEU A 44 15.04 3.28 16.62
N ILE A 45 15.64 3.11 15.44
CA ILE A 45 15.44 1.94 14.57
C ILE A 45 15.85 0.66 15.30
N LYS A 46 17.06 0.61 15.89
CA LYS A 46 17.55 -0.54 16.65
C LYS A 46 16.62 -0.89 17.82
N LEU A 47 16.17 0.11 18.58
CA LEU A 47 15.27 -0.08 19.72
C LEU A 47 13.92 -0.65 19.30
N ASN A 48 13.30 -0.07 18.26
CA ASN A 48 12.01 -0.54 17.75
C ASN A 48 12.13 -1.95 17.16
N ALA A 49 13.18 -2.24 16.40
CA ALA A 49 13.42 -3.58 15.85
C ALA A 49 13.52 -4.64 16.97
N ALA A 50 14.27 -4.36 18.03
CA ALA A 50 14.40 -5.27 19.17
C ALA A 50 13.10 -5.44 19.95
N LEU A 51 12.31 -4.36 20.11
CA LEU A 51 10.99 -4.44 20.75
C LEU A 51 10.02 -5.30 19.93
N GLU A 52 9.97 -5.10 18.61
CA GLU A 52 9.15 -5.91 17.71
C GLU A 52 9.51 -7.38 17.77
N ILE A 53 10.81 -7.72 17.71
CA ILE A 53 11.25 -9.10 17.87
C ILE A 53 10.85 -9.62 19.25
N SER A 54 11.06 -8.86 20.33
CA SER A 54 10.70 -9.28 21.69
C SER A 54 9.19 -9.50 21.90
N ASN A 55 8.33 -8.86 21.10
CA ASN A 55 6.88 -9.08 21.12
C ASN A 55 6.52 -10.51 20.70
N LYS A 56 7.35 -11.13 19.86
CA LYS A 56 7.21 -12.51 19.37
C LYS A 56 7.65 -13.58 20.36
N TRP A 57 8.14 -13.20 21.54
CA TRP A 57 8.59 -14.12 22.58
C TRP A 57 7.75 -14.01 23.84
N LEU A 58 7.43 -15.16 24.45
CA LEU A 58 6.79 -15.25 25.74
C LEU A 58 7.88 -15.14 26.80
N ILE A 59 8.08 -13.91 27.26
CA ILE A 59 9.06 -13.60 28.30
C ILE A 59 8.38 -13.80 29.66
N THR A 60 8.74 -14.87 30.37
CA THR A 60 8.29 -15.13 31.74
C THR A 60 9.25 -14.56 32.79
N ASP A 61 10.53 -14.39 32.43
CA ASP A 61 11.55 -13.83 33.32
C ASP A 61 11.27 -12.36 33.64
N ALA A 62 11.21 -12.04 34.94
CA ALA A 62 10.89 -10.71 35.43
C ALA A 62 11.94 -9.66 35.07
N SER A 63 13.22 -10.05 34.96
CA SER A 63 14.32 -9.14 34.61
C SER A 63 14.26 -8.76 33.13
N LEU A 64 13.97 -9.72 32.25
CA LEU A 64 13.76 -9.48 30.81
C LEU A 64 12.50 -8.65 30.55
N LEU A 65 11.40 -8.88 31.30
CA LEU A 65 10.22 -8.02 31.23
C LEU A 65 10.53 -6.58 31.64
N ARG A 66 11.31 -6.39 32.70
CA ARG A 66 11.78 -5.08 33.13
C ARG A 66 12.69 -4.42 32.08
N TRP A 67 13.55 -5.20 31.44
CA TRP A 67 14.41 -4.73 30.35
C TRP A 67 13.58 -4.27 29.14
N ARG A 68 12.61 -5.08 28.69
CA ARG A 68 11.67 -4.71 27.62
C ARG A 68 10.94 -3.40 27.92
N LYS A 69 10.46 -3.22 29.15
CA LYS A 69 9.81 -1.96 29.58
C LYS A 69 10.77 -0.78 29.49
N LYS A 70 12.03 -0.94 29.88
CA LYS A 70 13.06 0.11 29.76
C LYS A 70 13.36 0.45 28.31
N LEU A 71 13.47 -0.54 27.42
CA LEU A 71 13.68 -0.30 25.98
C LEU A 71 12.48 0.45 25.38
N LYS A 72 11.25 0.09 25.76
CA LYS A 72 10.04 0.79 25.31
C LYS A 72 10.02 2.26 25.73
N LEU A 73 10.39 2.54 26.99
CA LEU A 73 10.52 3.91 27.48
C LEU A 73 11.65 4.66 26.75
N ALA A 74 12.81 4.02 26.55
CA ALA A 74 13.92 4.61 25.82
C ALA A 74 13.56 4.94 24.36
N ALA A 75 12.81 4.08 23.67
CA ALA A 75 12.33 4.33 22.31
C ALA A 75 11.37 5.54 22.28
N GLN A 76 10.46 5.65 23.24
CA GLN A 76 9.55 6.80 23.36
C GLN A 76 10.31 8.11 23.63
N GLU A 77 11.25 8.09 24.58
CA GLU A 77 12.11 9.24 24.90
C GLU A 77 13.00 9.63 23.71
N CYS A 78 13.56 8.65 22.99
CA CYS A 78 14.39 8.87 21.81
C CYS A 78 13.59 9.48 20.66
N ASN A 79 12.35 9.02 20.43
CA ASN A 79 11.46 9.58 19.43
C ASN A 79 11.10 11.05 19.75
N GLY A 80 10.82 11.35 21.03
CA GLY A 80 10.62 12.73 21.49
C GLY A 80 11.83 13.62 21.23
N ALA A 81 13.03 13.15 21.62
CA ALA A 81 14.27 13.89 21.41
C ALA A 81 14.60 14.10 19.92
N LEU A 82 14.32 13.11 19.07
CA LEU A 82 14.47 13.21 17.62
C LEU A 82 13.54 14.27 17.04
N HIS A 83 12.28 14.28 17.46
CA HIS A 83 11.30 15.28 17.03
C HIS A 83 11.72 16.70 17.43
N GLU A 84 12.14 16.91 18.68
CA GLU A 84 12.67 18.19 19.16
C GLU A 84 13.92 18.62 18.40
N CYS A 85 14.78 17.68 17.99
CA CYS A 85 15.96 17.99 17.20
C CYS A 85 15.59 18.44 15.78
N LYS A 86 14.69 17.71 15.11
CA LYS A 86 14.18 18.06 13.77
C LYS A 86 13.46 19.41 13.77
N GLN A 87 12.64 19.67 14.79
CA GLN A 87 11.93 20.94 14.95
C GLN A 87 12.90 22.11 15.11
N ARG A 88 13.95 21.96 15.94
CA ARG A 88 14.98 23.00 16.11
C ARG A 88 15.71 23.31 14.80
N ILE A 89 16.07 22.30 14.02
CA ILE A 89 16.72 22.50 12.72
C ILE A 89 15.80 23.29 11.78
N GLN A 90 14.51 22.97 11.73
CA GLN A 90 13.54 23.69 10.91
C GLN A 90 13.34 25.15 11.37
N GLU A 91 13.26 25.39 12.69
CA GLU A 91 13.14 26.72 13.27
C GLU A 91 14.38 27.57 12.98
N GLU A 92 15.59 27.01 13.12
CA GLU A 92 16.84 27.68 12.78
C GLU A 92 16.94 28.00 11.28
N GLU A 93 16.54 27.08 10.40
CA GLU A 93 16.48 27.34 8.97
C GLU A 93 15.48 28.43 8.58
N HIS A 94 14.34 28.51 9.28
CA HIS A 94 13.33 29.54 9.08
C HIS A 94 13.84 30.91 9.53
N VAL A 95 14.43 30.96 10.73
CA VAL A 95 15.04 32.17 11.29
C VAL A 95 16.17 32.67 10.40
N GLU A 96 17.03 31.79 9.87
CA GLU A 96 18.07 32.17 8.92
C GLU A 96 17.52 32.73 7.60
N ARG A 97 16.42 32.16 7.08
CA ARG A 97 15.75 32.69 5.88
C ARG A 97 15.19 34.09 6.14
N GLU A 98 14.56 34.33 7.28
CA GLU A 98 14.07 35.65 7.67
C GLU A 98 15.23 36.66 7.85
N ILE A 99 16.33 36.25 8.47
CA ILE A 99 17.53 37.08 8.66
C ILE A 99 18.15 37.46 7.32
N ARG A 100 18.25 36.52 6.38
CA ARG A 100 18.78 36.76 5.03
C ARG A 100 17.96 37.82 4.29
N ASN A 101 16.65 37.87 4.55
CA ASN A 101 15.71 38.83 3.97
C ASN A 101 15.59 40.14 4.76
N SER A 102 16.37 40.33 5.83
CA SER A 102 16.30 41.50 6.72
C SER A 102 17.34 42.60 6.44
N THR A 103 17.12 43.78 7.00
CA THR A 103 18.03 44.94 6.88
C THR A 103 19.36 44.70 7.59
N PHE A 104 20.44 45.31 7.10
CA PHE A 104 21.80 45.10 7.59
C PHE A 104 21.96 45.32 9.12
N PRO A 105 21.38 46.37 9.75
CA PRO A 105 21.47 46.54 11.20
C PRO A 105 20.80 45.41 12.00
N LYS A 106 19.70 44.83 11.47
CA LYS A 106 19.01 43.70 12.11
C LYS A 106 19.84 42.41 12.04
N ARG A 107 20.56 42.18 10.94
CA ARG A 107 21.48 41.04 10.81
C ARG A 107 22.64 41.11 11.81
N ILE A 108 23.23 42.29 12.00
CA ILE A 108 24.30 42.49 12.99
C ILE A 108 23.79 42.29 14.41
N ALA A 109 22.63 42.85 14.76
CA ALA A 109 22.04 42.67 16.07
C ALA A 109 21.75 41.18 16.38
N HIS A 110 21.29 40.42 15.38
CA HIS A 110 21.06 38.99 15.51
C HIS A 110 22.38 38.19 15.66
N ALA A 111 23.40 38.50 14.86
CA ALA A 111 24.71 37.86 14.98
C ALA A 111 25.35 38.12 16.35
N ALA A 112 25.27 39.35 16.86
CA ALA A 112 25.74 39.70 18.20
C ALA A 112 24.97 38.94 19.29
N LYS A 113 23.65 38.81 19.15
CA LYS A 113 22.82 38.02 20.07
C LYS A 113 23.20 36.54 20.03
N SER A 114 23.34 35.95 18.83
CA SER A 114 23.72 34.54 18.65
C SER A 114 25.07 34.22 19.32
N PHE A 115 26.08 35.09 19.14
CA PHE A 115 27.38 34.93 19.81
C PHE A 115 27.32 34.98 21.34
N ILE A 116 26.49 35.85 21.90
CA ILE A 116 26.32 35.93 23.36
C ILE A 116 25.68 34.64 23.84
N PHE A 117 24.68 34.10 23.14
CA PHE A 117 24.01 32.86 23.51
C PHE A 117 24.86 31.60 23.28
N SER A 118 25.75 31.57 22.28
CA SER A 118 26.67 30.44 22.05
C SER A 118 27.71 30.29 23.17
N GLY A 119 28.12 31.39 23.79
CA GLY A 119 29.06 31.41 24.92
C GLY A 119 28.51 30.81 26.23
N PHE A 120 27.19 30.64 26.35
CA PHE A 120 26.51 30.04 27.52
C PHE A 120 25.98 28.62 27.25
N SER A 121 26.49 27.91 26.21
CA SER A 121 25.98 26.60 25.79
C SER A 121 26.27 25.47 26.78
N SER A 122 25.49 25.39 27.85
CA SER A 122 25.27 24.16 28.63
C SER A 122 24.29 23.18 27.95
N LYS A 123 23.70 23.58 26.81
CA LYS A 123 22.67 22.79 26.10
C LYS A 123 23.27 21.74 25.15
N SER A 124 24.43 22.01 24.54
CA SER A 124 25.09 21.07 23.62
C SER A 124 25.59 19.81 24.36
N GLU A 125 26.23 19.98 25.52
CA GLU A 125 26.71 18.84 26.34
C GLU A 125 25.55 17.96 26.84
N SER A 126 24.42 18.58 27.22
CA SER A 126 23.19 17.87 27.60
C SER A 126 22.61 17.04 26.44
N SER A 127 22.61 17.59 25.21
CA SER A 127 22.15 16.85 24.02
C SER A 127 23.07 15.69 23.65
N THR A 128 24.40 15.86 23.72
CA THR A 128 25.36 14.78 23.43
C THR A 128 25.26 13.65 24.46
N TYR A 129 25.06 13.97 25.74
CA TYR A 129 24.81 12.97 26.78
C TYR A 129 23.52 12.18 26.51
N MET A 130 22.44 12.86 26.12
CA MET A 130 21.16 12.22 25.79
C MET A 130 21.30 11.28 24.57
N ILE A 131 22.01 11.68 23.52
CA ILE A 131 22.27 10.83 22.35
C ILE A 131 23.03 9.57 22.76
N ARG A 132 24.13 9.71 23.51
CA ARG A 132 24.92 8.57 24.01
C ARG A 132 24.11 7.63 24.89
N ARG A 133 23.15 8.15 25.66
CA ARG A 133 22.24 7.33 26.47
C ARG A 133 21.36 6.45 25.58
N PHE A 134 20.80 6.98 24.49
CA PHE A 134 19.98 6.19 23.57
C PHE A 134 20.82 5.19 22.76
N GLU A 135 22.02 5.57 22.35
CA GLU A 135 22.99 4.65 21.73
C GLU A 135 23.32 3.49 22.66
N TRP A 136 23.55 3.76 23.94
CA TRP A 136 23.79 2.71 24.93
C TRP A 136 22.61 1.73 25.07
N PHE A 137 21.36 2.23 25.06
CA PHE A 137 20.20 1.36 25.03
C PHE A 137 20.10 0.56 23.74
N ALA A 138 20.38 1.20 22.59
CA ALA A 138 20.32 0.59 21.27
C ALA A 138 21.39 -0.50 21.10
N ASP A 139 22.59 -0.30 21.61
CA ASP A 139 23.68 -1.27 21.54
C ASP A 139 23.41 -2.46 22.46
N GLY A 140 22.77 -2.25 23.62
CA GLY A 140 22.33 -3.36 24.49
C GLY A 140 21.15 -4.19 23.97
N THR A 141 20.59 -3.86 22.80
CA THR A 141 19.46 -4.63 22.25
C THR A 141 19.86 -6.00 21.74
N SER A 142 21.09 -6.17 21.25
CA SER A 142 21.60 -7.48 20.80
C SER A 142 21.66 -8.48 21.95
N GLU A 143 22.15 -8.06 23.11
CA GLU A 143 22.26 -8.89 24.30
C GLU A 143 20.88 -9.23 24.84
N PHE A 144 19.97 -8.26 24.86
CA PHE A 144 18.58 -8.48 25.25
C PHE A 144 17.92 -9.56 24.38
N LEU A 145 18.04 -9.47 23.05
CA LEU A 145 17.51 -10.47 22.14
C LEU A 145 18.15 -11.84 22.37
N ARG A 146 19.48 -11.89 22.55
CA ARG A 146 20.18 -13.14 22.86
C ARG A 146 19.69 -13.80 24.15
N PHE A 147 19.42 -13.02 25.21
CA PHE A 147 18.89 -13.57 26.45
C PHE A 147 17.43 -14.04 26.31
N ILE A 148 16.63 -13.36 25.49
CA ILE A 148 15.29 -13.83 25.14
C ILE A 148 15.35 -15.14 24.36
N GLU A 149 16.26 -15.27 23.40
CA GLU A 149 16.42 -16.51 22.62
C GLU A 149 16.87 -17.69 23.48
N LEU A 150 17.71 -17.44 24.48
CA LEU A 150 18.24 -18.49 25.38
C LEU A 150 17.28 -18.87 26.52
N GLY A 151 16.43 -17.95 26.98
CA GLY A 151 15.60 -18.13 28.18
C GLY A 151 14.09 -17.98 27.98
N GLY A 152 13.65 -17.49 26.82
CA GLY A 152 12.25 -17.32 26.47
C GLY A 152 11.71 -18.49 25.65
N THR A 153 10.41 -18.73 25.76
CA THR A 153 9.70 -19.56 24.78
C THR A 153 9.23 -18.65 23.67
N PRO A 154 9.45 -18.95 22.37
CA PRO A 154 8.80 -18.22 21.30
C PRO A 154 7.30 -18.16 21.61
N ARG A 155 6.71 -16.97 21.55
CA ARG A 155 5.27 -16.82 21.72
C ARG A 155 4.66 -17.39 20.47
N CYS A 156 4.42 -18.69 20.48
CA CYS A 156 3.60 -19.38 19.50
C CYS A 156 2.15 -18.92 19.72
N ASP A 157 1.87 -17.65 19.43
CA ASP A 157 0.52 -17.26 19.05
C ASP A 157 0.33 -17.87 17.65
N ILE A 158 -0.07 -19.16 17.66
CA ILE A 158 -0.28 -20.03 16.49
C ILE A 158 1.09 -20.47 15.92
N PRO A 159 1.29 -21.74 15.50
CA PRO A 159 2.45 -22.04 14.65
C PRO A 159 2.38 -21.01 13.53
N ALA A 160 3.42 -20.17 13.35
CA ALA A 160 3.55 -19.34 12.15
C ALA A 160 3.03 -20.22 11.02
N SER A 161 1.88 -19.83 10.45
CA SER A 161 1.06 -20.76 9.66
C SER A 161 2.02 -21.49 8.73
N SER A 162 1.90 -22.81 8.61
CA SER A 162 2.80 -23.59 7.73
C SER A 162 3.10 -22.82 6.43
N LEU A 163 2.07 -22.14 5.93
CA LEU A 163 2.10 -21.07 4.94
C LEU A 163 3.22 -20.02 5.04
N ILE A 164 3.29 -19.17 6.07
CA ILE A 164 4.35 -18.15 6.18
C ILE A 164 5.73 -18.81 6.18
N ARG A 165 5.92 -19.89 6.95
CA ARG A 165 7.22 -20.57 7.01
C ARG A 165 7.63 -21.11 5.64
N HIS A 166 6.69 -21.67 4.88
CA HIS A 166 6.94 -22.15 3.53
C HIS A 166 7.25 -21.00 2.56
N LEU A 167 6.56 -19.88 2.65
CA LEU A 167 6.82 -18.68 1.83
C LEU A 167 8.20 -18.09 2.10
N PHE A 168 8.60 -17.97 3.38
CA PHE A 168 9.95 -17.49 3.76
C PHE A 168 11.06 -18.46 3.30
N ALA A 169 10.75 -19.75 3.17
CA ALA A 169 11.65 -20.73 2.58
C ALA A 169 11.65 -20.71 1.03
N GLY A 170 10.93 -19.77 0.39
CA GLY A 170 10.86 -19.64 -1.06
C GLY A 170 9.97 -20.69 -1.74
N ASN A 171 9.05 -21.31 -1.01
CA ASN A 171 8.06 -22.21 -1.60
C ASN A 171 6.82 -21.44 -2.02
N GLU A 172 6.20 -21.87 -3.10
CA GLU A 172 4.87 -21.40 -3.51
C GLU A 172 3.79 -22.40 -3.11
N LEU A 173 2.61 -21.87 -2.81
CA LEU A 173 1.41 -22.66 -2.62
C LEU A 173 0.64 -22.72 -3.93
N HIS A 174 0.40 -23.93 -4.45
CA HIS A 174 -0.57 -24.17 -5.50
C HIS A 174 -1.59 -25.18 -5.01
N HIS A 175 -2.80 -24.70 -4.74
CA HIS A 175 -3.91 -25.55 -4.32
C HIS A 175 -5.06 -25.44 -5.31
N LYS A 176 -5.37 -26.55 -5.99
CA LYS A 176 -6.45 -26.63 -6.98
C LYS A 176 -7.44 -27.71 -6.58
N VAL A 177 -8.68 -27.31 -6.29
CA VAL A 177 -9.80 -28.23 -6.07
C VAL A 177 -10.68 -28.24 -7.31
N ILE A 178 -11.05 -29.43 -7.78
CA ILE A 178 -11.99 -29.62 -8.88
C ILE A 178 -13.20 -30.38 -8.32
N ARG A 179 -14.39 -29.80 -8.37
CA ARG A 179 -15.65 -30.38 -7.86
C ARG A 179 -16.64 -30.61 -9.02
N GLY A 180 -17.35 -31.75 -9.00
CA GLY A 180 -18.44 -32.05 -9.95
C GLY A 180 -18.06 -32.96 -11.13
N LYS A 181 -18.94 -33.90 -11.47
CA LYS A 181 -18.82 -34.82 -12.62
C LYS A 181 -19.68 -34.33 -13.79
N GLY A 182 -19.25 -33.29 -14.51
CA GLY A 182 -20.00 -32.77 -15.68
C GLY A 182 -19.50 -31.40 -16.11
N TYR A 183 -19.87 -30.36 -15.36
CA TYR A 183 -19.28 -29.02 -15.43
C TYR A 183 -18.51 -28.82 -14.14
N PRO A 184 -17.18 -29.01 -14.13
CA PRO A 184 -16.43 -28.92 -12.90
C PRO A 184 -16.37 -27.46 -12.45
N SER A 185 -16.74 -27.20 -11.19
CA SER A 185 -16.28 -25.99 -10.53
C SER A 185 -14.84 -26.19 -10.09
N PHE A 186 -14.00 -25.18 -10.26
CA PHE A 186 -12.64 -25.24 -9.77
C PHE A 186 -12.34 -24.05 -8.86
N LEU A 187 -11.54 -24.32 -7.85
CA LEU A 187 -11.04 -23.35 -6.90
C LEU A 187 -9.53 -23.42 -6.95
N LEU A 188 -8.88 -22.31 -7.27
CA LEU A 188 -7.42 -22.18 -7.35
C LEU A 188 -6.97 -21.14 -6.32
N LEU A 189 -6.08 -21.57 -5.43
CA LEU A 189 -5.35 -20.69 -4.53
C LEU A 189 -3.86 -20.77 -4.89
N GLN A 190 -3.28 -19.62 -5.22
CA GLN A 190 -1.85 -19.44 -5.45
C GLN A 190 -1.30 -18.43 -4.46
N VAL A 191 -0.22 -18.78 -3.76
CA VAL A 191 0.50 -17.83 -2.91
C VAL A 191 1.99 -17.89 -3.24
N VAL A 192 2.55 -16.79 -3.72
CA VAL A 192 3.93 -16.70 -4.20
C VAL A 192 4.69 -15.63 -3.42
N PRO A 193 5.89 -15.95 -2.90
CA PRO A 193 6.76 -14.97 -2.27
C PRO A 193 7.59 -14.22 -3.31
N PHE A 194 7.77 -12.92 -3.08
CA PHE A 194 8.65 -12.05 -3.85
C PHE A 194 9.60 -11.31 -2.92
N HIS A 195 10.84 -11.15 -3.38
CA HIS A 195 11.88 -10.45 -2.63
C HIS A 195 12.14 -9.09 -3.27
N SER A 196 11.91 -8.03 -2.50
CA SER A 196 12.24 -6.67 -2.87
C SER A 196 13.22 -6.09 -1.86
N ALA A 197 14.32 -5.50 -2.36
CA ALA A 197 15.30 -4.86 -1.50
C ALA A 197 14.69 -3.69 -0.70
N GLU A 198 13.67 -3.03 -1.25
CA GLU A 198 13.02 -1.86 -0.65
C GLU A 198 11.79 -2.23 0.18
N HIS A 199 11.07 -3.29 -0.21
CA HIS A 199 9.77 -3.65 0.38
C HIS A 199 9.81 -4.91 1.27
N GLY A 200 10.95 -5.59 1.35
CA GLY A 200 11.10 -6.84 2.09
C GLY A 200 10.51 -8.03 1.33
N ILE A 201 9.90 -8.97 2.05
CA ILE A 201 9.21 -10.10 1.45
C ILE A 201 7.75 -9.71 1.23
N GLU A 202 7.28 -9.85 0.01
CA GLU A 202 5.88 -9.65 -0.36
C GLU A 202 5.27 -10.99 -0.75
N ALA A 203 3.99 -11.18 -0.41
CA ALA A 203 3.22 -12.32 -0.88
C ALA A 203 2.12 -11.84 -1.82
N SER A 204 2.01 -12.48 -2.98
CA SER A 204 0.84 -12.35 -3.85
C SER A 204 -0.04 -13.57 -3.65
N MET A 205 -1.27 -13.33 -3.19
CA MET A 205 -2.31 -14.34 -3.04
C MET A 205 -3.34 -14.15 -4.15
N VAL A 206 -3.52 -15.16 -5.00
CA VAL A 206 -4.56 -15.20 -6.04
C VAL A 206 -5.53 -16.32 -5.70
N PHE A 207 -6.81 -15.97 -5.61
CA PHE A 207 -7.89 -16.88 -5.27
C PHE A 207 -9.00 -16.79 -6.31
N ILE A 208 -9.19 -17.88 -7.06
CA ILE A 208 -10.11 -17.94 -8.19
C ILE A 208 -11.11 -19.04 -7.93
N HIS A 209 -12.38 -18.72 -8.13
CA HIS A 209 -13.43 -19.71 -8.22
C HIS A 209 -14.14 -19.56 -9.56
N LYS A 210 -14.38 -20.69 -10.23
CA LYS A 210 -15.31 -20.73 -11.34
C LYS A 210 -16.27 -21.88 -11.23
N ASP A 211 -17.50 -21.64 -11.59
CA ASP A 211 -18.58 -22.61 -11.64
C ASP A 211 -19.16 -22.66 -13.06
N GLY A 212 -18.92 -23.77 -13.76
CA GLY A 212 -19.44 -23.96 -15.11
C GLY A 212 -20.97 -24.02 -15.20
N ASN A 213 -21.68 -24.19 -14.08
CA ASN A 213 -23.16 -24.19 -14.04
C ASN A 213 -23.75 -22.84 -13.62
N ALA A 214 -23.01 -22.05 -12.84
CA ALA A 214 -23.49 -20.82 -12.23
C ALA A 214 -22.39 -19.73 -12.34
N PRO A 215 -22.19 -19.15 -13.53
CA PRO A 215 -21.15 -18.15 -13.76
C PRO A 215 -21.32 -16.88 -12.91
N GLU A 216 -22.51 -16.64 -12.34
CA GLU A 216 -22.71 -15.61 -11.31
C GLU A 216 -21.88 -15.84 -10.03
N ASN A 217 -21.41 -17.06 -9.78
CA ASN A 217 -20.56 -17.38 -8.64
C ASN A 217 -19.07 -17.23 -8.97
N ASP A 218 -18.71 -16.96 -10.23
CA ASP A 218 -17.32 -16.80 -10.64
C ASP A 218 -16.72 -15.56 -9.98
N PHE A 219 -15.53 -15.74 -9.40
CA PHE A 219 -14.77 -14.62 -8.84
C PHE A 219 -13.27 -14.77 -9.04
N PHE A 220 -12.61 -13.63 -9.03
CA PHE A 220 -11.16 -13.47 -8.98
C PHE A 220 -10.83 -12.53 -7.83
N LEU A 221 -10.07 -13.01 -6.85
CA LEU A 221 -9.51 -12.20 -5.77
C LEU A 221 -7.99 -12.21 -5.90
N SER A 222 -7.37 -11.03 -5.93
CA SER A 222 -5.93 -10.85 -5.76
C SER A 222 -5.67 -10.01 -4.53
N VAL A 223 -4.67 -10.40 -3.73
CA VAL A 223 -4.16 -9.61 -2.60
C VAL A 223 -2.64 -9.63 -2.65
N ILE A 224 -2.02 -8.45 -2.69
CA ILE A 224 -0.58 -8.30 -2.53
C ILE A 224 -0.32 -7.62 -1.19
N LEU A 225 0.57 -8.18 -0.38
CA LEU A 225 0.91 -7.65 0.94
C LEU A 225 2.37 -7.92 1.32
N GLN A 226 2.96 -7.01 2.09
CA GLN A 226 4.22 -7.23 2.78
C GLN A 226 4.02 -8.25 3.90
N VAL A 227 4.81 -9.31 3.91
CA VAL A 227 4.73 -10.39 4.90
C VAL A 227 5.88 -10.31 5.90
N SER A 228 5.51 -10.55 7.15
CA SER A 228 6.38 -10.77 8.29
C SER A 228 6.09 -12.17 8.85
N GLU A 229 6.95 -12.67 9.73
CA GLU A 229 6.77 -13.99 10.36
C GLU A 229 5.42 -14.16 11.09
N SER A 230 4.79 -13.04 11.49
CA SER A 230 3.50 -13.01 12.20
C SER A 230 2.32 -12.58 11.32
N THR A 231 2.51 -12.41 10.01
CA THR A 231 1.45 -11.90 9.12
C THR A 231 0.41 -12.99 8.84
N ASP A 232 -0.79 -12.83 9.41
CA ASP A 232 -1.94 -13.67 9.05
C ASP A 232 -2.49 -13.29 7.67
N ILE A 233 -1.96 -13.94 6.62
CA ILE A 233 -2.32 -13.64 5.22
C ILE A 233 -3.81 -13.85 4.97
N ILE A 234 -4.37 -14.98 5.43
CA ILE A 234 -5.78 -15.33 5.20
C ILE A 234 -6.69 -14.40 6.01
N GLY A 235 -6.38 -14.16 7.28
CA GLY A 235 -7.15 -13.22 8.10
C GLY A 235 -7.08 -11.79 7.57
N THR A 236 -5.95 -11.37 7.01
CA THR A 236 -5.80 -10.06 6.36
C THR A 236 -6.64 -9.99 5.10
N ALA A 237 -6.61 -11.01 4.23
CA ALA A 237 -7.45 -11.08 3.05
C ALA A 237 -8.94 -11.03 3.41
N ILE A 238 -9.38 -11.77 4.43
CA ILE A 238 -10.77 -11.75 4.92
C ILE A 238 -11.16 -10.36 5.42
N LYS A 239 -10.29 -9.68 6.17
CA LYS A 239 -10.55 -8.31 6.63
C LYS A 239 -10.65 -7.33 5.46
N CYS A 240 -9.82 -7.48 4.44
CA CYS A 240 -9.88 -6.65 3.24
C CYS A 240 -11.20 -6.80 2.48
N LEU A 241 -11.91 -7.94 2.60
CA LEU A 241 -13.22 -8.11 1.99
C LEU A 241 -14.28 -7.13 2.52
N GLN A 242 -14.05 -6.48 3.68
CA GLN A 242 -14.94 -5.43 4.19
C GLN A 242 -15.00 -4.19 3.27
N LEU A 243 -14.03 -4.03 2.35
CA LEU A 243 -14.03 -3.02 1.29
C LEU A 243 -15.14 -3.25 0.24
N TYR A 244 -15.67 -4.47 0.16
CA TYR A 244 -16.57 -4.93 -0.89
C TYR A 244 -17.91 -5.26 -0.23
N THR A 245 -18.92 -4.44 -0.47
CA THR A 245 -20.16 -4.49 0.32
C THR A 245 -21.38 -4.73 -0.55
N HIS A 246 -21.74 -3.80 -1.42
CA HIS A 246 -23.05 -3.74 -2.06
C HIS A 246 -23.19 -4.73 -3.20
N HIS A 247 -22.39 -4.55 -4.25
CA HIS A 247 -22.51 -5.37 -5.46
C HIS A 247 -21.75 -6.69 -5.33
N PHE A 248 -20.84 -6.75 -4.36
CA PHE A 248 -19.97 -7.89 -4.10
C PHE A 248 -20.43 -8.77 -2.93
N GLU A 249 -21.44 -8.37 -2.13
CA GLU A 249 -21.87 -9.08 -0.91
C GLU A 249 -21.97 -10.60 -1.07
N PRO A 250 -22.69 -11.12 -2.09
CA PRO A 250 -22.86 -12.57 -2.23
C PRO A 250 -21.53 -13.28 -2.49
N THR A 251 -20.67 -12.67 -3.31
CA THR A 251 -19.34 -13.17 -3.63
C THR A 251 -18.43 -13.12 -2.41
N VAL A 252 -18.47 -12.02 -1.64
CA VAL A 252 -17.69 -11.82 -0.42
C VAL A 252 -18.00 -12.87 0.63
N GLU A 253 -19.27 -13.23 0.82
CA GLU A 253 -19.65 -14.30 1.75
C GLU A 253 -19.15 -15.68 1.30
N ILE A 254 -19.18 -15.98 0.00
CA ILE A 254 -18.62 -17.22 -0.56
C ILE A 254 -17.10 -17.25 -0.31
N ILE A 255 -16.39 -16.17 -0.64
CA ILE A 255 -14.95 -16.06 -0.44
C ILE A 255 -14.62 -16.23 1.04
N ARG A 256 -15.30 -15.50 1.93
CA ARG A 256 -15.06 -15.58 3.38
C ARG A 256 -15.24 -17.00 3.89
N LYS A 257 -16.29 -17.70 3.46
CA LYS A 257 -16.56 -19.08 3.84
C LYS A 257 -15.44 -20.02 3.36
N GLU A 258 -15.04 -19.95 2.11
CA GLU A 258 -13.98 -20.82 1.57
C GLU A 258 -12.62 -20.49 2.21
N LEU A 259 -12.27 -19.20 2.37
CA LEU A 259 -11.03 -18.78 3.03
C LEU A 259 -10.95 -19.23 4.50
N THR A 260 -12.07 -19.22 5.22
CA THR A 260 -12.12 -19.69 6.61
C THR A 260 -11.91 -21.20 6.73
N GLN A 261 -12.19 -21.96 5.66
CA GLN A 261 -11.98 -23.42 5.63
C GLN A 261 -10.56 -23.80 5.21
N LEU A 262 -9.80 -22.89 4.57
CA LEU A 262 -8.44 -23.18 4.11
C LEU A 262 -7.47 -23.66 5.20
N PRO A 263 -7.44 -23.09 6.43
CA PRO A 263 -6.53 -23.54 7.48
C PRO A 263 -6.73 -25.01 7.91
N THR A 264 -7.87 -25.62 7.56
CA THR A 264 -8.17 -27.03 7.86
C THR A 264 -7.74 -28.01 6.76
N GLN A 265 -7.14 -27.52 5.67
CA GLN A 265 -6.75 -28.33 4.52
C GLN A 265 -5.24 -28.59 4.47
N ASP A 266 -4.87 -29.78 4.00
CA ASP A 266 -3.48 -30.12 3.71
C ASP A 266 -3.05 -29.52 2.37
N PHE A 267 -2.02 -28.69 2.40
CA PHE A 267 -1.50 -27.97 1.24
C PHE A 267 -0.28 -28.65 0.64
N SER A 268 -0.23 -28.71 -0.70
CA SER A 268 0.96 -29.08 -1.43
C SER A 268 1.85 -27.85 -1.67
N TRP A 269 3.07 -27.92 -1.17
CA TRP A 269 4.10 -26.89 -1.31
C TRP A 269 5.12 -27.33 -2.33
N VAL A 270 5.49 -26.44 -3.24
CA VAL A 270 6.55 -26.68 -4.22
C VAL A 270 7.58 -25.56 -4.15
N PRO A 271 8.88 -25.87 -4.27
CA PRO A 271 9.90 -24.82 -4.36
C PRO A 271 9.60 -23.90 -5.54
N TYR A 272 9.82 -22.60 -5.38
CA TYR A 272 9.67 -21.63 -6.47
C TYR A 272 10.88 -21.72 -7.43
N VAL A 273 10.95 -22.80 -8.21
CA VAL A 273 12.07 -23.14 -9.08
C VAL A 273 12.20 -22.16 -10.24
N ASP A 274 13.44 -21.82 -10.58
CA ASP A 274 13.75 -20.87 -11.65
C ASP A 274 13.27 -21.38 -13.03
N SER A 275 12.29 -20.69 -13.61
CA SER A 275 11.68 -21.04 -14.90
C SER A 275 11.44 -19.79 -15.74
N ARG A 276 11.30 -19.95 -17.06
CA ARG A 276 10.97 -18.81 -17.95
C ARG A 276 9.62 -18.16 -17.61
N GLN A 277 8.69 -18.93 -17.02
CA GLN A 277 7.41 -18.45 -16.50
C GLN A 277 7.61 -17.67 -15.21
N LYS A 278 8.49 -18.13 -14.29
CA LYS A 278 8.85 -17.41 -13.06
C LYS A 278 9.27 -15.97 -13.33
N LYS A 279 10.27 -15.77 -14.20
CA LYS A 279 10.77 -14.43 -14.56
C LYS A 279 9.68 -13.53 -15.15
N HIS A 280 8.70 -14.13 -15.83
CA HIS A 280 7.56 -13.36 -16.36
C HIS A 280 6.63 -12.87 -15.25
N TRP A 281 6.35 -13.70 -14.24
CA TRP A 281 5.56 -13.34 -13.06
C TRP A 281 6.30 -12.38 -12.12
N GLU A 282 7.61 -12.53 -11.95
CA GLU A 282 8.44 -11.58 -11.18
C GLU A 282 8.42 -10.19 -11.81
N ASN A 283 8.51 -10.10 -13.14
CA ASN A 283 8.40 -8.82 -13.83
C ASN A 283 7.03 -8.16 -13.59
N LEU A 284 5.94 -8.93 -13.67
CA LEU A 284 4.58 -8.45 -13.35
C LEU A 284 4.54 -7.87 -11.94
N HIS A 285 4.99 -8.65 -10.97
CA HIS A 285 4.96 -8.26 -9.57
C HIS A 285 5.81 -7.01 -9.31
N ASN A 286 7.01 -6.95 -9.88
CA ASN A 286 7.94 -5.83 -9.70
C ASN A 286 7.34 -4.48 -10.13
N PHE A 287 6.74 -4.40 -11.32
CA PHE A 287 6.10 -3.14 -11.74
C PHE A 287 4.77 -2.92 -11.02
N SER A 288 4.04 -3.99 -10.65
CA SER A 288 2.77 -3.87 -9.94
C SER A 288 2.97 -3.27 -8.55
N THR A 289 3.94 -3.77 -7.77
CA THR A 289 4.25 -3.20 -6.44
C THR A 289 4.70 -1.75 -6.54
N GLN A 290 5.56 -1.40 -7.51
CA GLN A 290 5.98 -0.01 -7.73
C GLN A 290 4.83 0.90 -8.15
N TRP A 291 3.87 0.38 -8.93
CA TRP A 291 2.68 1.12 -9.31
C TRP A 291 1.71 1.27 -8.14
N PHE A 292 1.48 0.20 -7.39
CA PHE A 292 0.42 0.12 -6.37
C PHE A 292 0.82 0.70 -5.02
N ARG A 293 2.12 0.68 -4.70
CA ARG A 293 2.72 1.32 -3.54
C ARG A 293 4.04 2.01 -3.94
N PRO A 294 3.98 3.19 -4.58
CA PRO A 294 5.17 3.90 -5.03
C PRO A 294 6.15 4.25 -3.90
N ASN A 295 5.63 4.47 -2.68
CA ASN A 295 6.44 4.69 -1.49
C ASN A 295 6.39 3.45 -0.56
N PRO A 296 7.44 2.61 -0.50
CA PRO A 296 7.52 1.45 0.40
C PRO A 296 7.36 1.78 1.88
N LEU A 297 7.74 3.00 2.25
CA LEU A 297 7.74 3.50 3.63
C LEU A 297 6.49 4.34 3.93
N CYS A 298 5.53 4.38 3.02
CA CYS A 298 4.21 4.97 3.27
C CYS A 298 3.63 4.38 4.56
N CYS A 299 3.07 5.24 5.43
CA CYS A 299 2.66 4.98 6.82
C CYS A 299 3.77 4.68 7.85
N LYS A 300 4.91 4.08 7.47
CA LYS A 300 6.00 3.79 8.43
C LYS A 300 6.64 5.06 9.01
N GLN A 301 6.67 6.14 8.22
CA GLN A 301 7.16 7.45 8.67
C GLN A 301 6.16 8.22 9.57
N HIS A 302 4.86 7.90 9.54
CA HIS A 302 3.86 8.58 10.37
C HIS A 302 3.87 8.14 11.84
N ASN A 303 4.46 6.99 12.16
CA ASN A 303 4.71 6.62 13.56
C ASN A 303 5.78 7.52 14.24
N GLN A 304 6.50 8.35 13.48
CA GLN A 304 7.47 9.33 14.01
C GLN A 304 6.90 10.76 14.07
N HIS A 305 5.76 11.04 13.44
CA HIS A 305 5.10 12.35 13.46
C HIS A 305 3.57 12.17 13.59
N GLY A 306 3.03 12.19 14.81
CA GLY A 306 1.58 12.38 14.97
C GLY A 306 0.88 11.74 16.17
N LEU A 307 1.26 12.09 17.40
CA LEU A 307 0.25 12.35 18.44
C LEU A 307 -0.37 13.76 18.27
N CYS A 308 -0.12 14.41 17.13
CA CYS A 308 -0.90 15.55 16.69
C CYS A 308 -2.22 15.03 16.12
N HIS A 309 -3.30 15.44 16.76
CA HIS A 309 -4.65 15.57 16.21
C HIS A 309 -4.65 15.64 14.66
N SER A 310 -4.66 14.49 13.98
CA SER A 310 -5.54 14.40 12.82
C SER A 310 -6.92 14.50 13.46
N SER A 311 -7.55 15.65 13.27
CA SER A 311 -8.96 15.78 13.53
C SER A 311 -9.64 14.52 13.00
N LYS A 312 -10.58 13.97 13.76
CA LYS A 312 -11.53 12.90 13.36
C LYS A 312 -12.19 13.10 11.98
N VAL A 313 -11.88 14.19 11.29
CA VAL A 313 -12.31 14.67 9.99
C VAL A 313 -11.54 14.02 8.81
N ASP A 314 -10.25 13.66 8.95
CA ASP A 314 -9.45 13.10 7.84
C ASP A 314 -9.65 11.59 7.60
N LEU A 315 -10.41 10.92 8.50
CA LEU A 315 -10.77 9.50 8.46
C LEU A 315 -12.19 9.24 7.95
N LEU A 316 -12.87 10.27 7.40
CA LEU A 316 -14.28 10.18 6.99
C LEU A 316 -14.52 9.55 5.61
N ASP A 317 -13.50 9.37 4.77
CA ASP A 317 -13.71 8.94 3.38
C ASP A 317 -13.89 7.41 3.22
N THR A 318 -13.72 6.64 4.29
CA THR A 318 -14.02 5.19 4.39
C THR A 318 -14.47 4.88 5.82
N SER A 319 -15.75 5.09 6.12
CA SER A 319 -16.30 5.09 7.48
C SER A 319 -16.10 3.76 8.23
N ARG A 320 -15.90 2.65 7.51
CA ARG A 320 -15.77 1.28 8.05
C ARG A 320 -14.34 0.74 8.17
N LEU A 321 -13.33 1.43 7.63
CA LEU A 321 -11.93 0.97 7.66
C LEU A 321 -11.17 1.29 8.95
N GLN A 322 -11.87 1.81 9.97
CA GLN A 322 -11.26 2.20 11.25
C GLN A 322 -10.59 1.02 11.99
N ASP A 323 -10.99 -0.22 11.71
CA ASP A 323 -10.49 -1.44 12.37
C ASP A 323 -9.56 -2.33 11.50
N VAL A 324 -9.32 -1.98 10.22
CA VAL A 324 -8.48 -2.78 9.32
C VAL A 324 -7.10 -2.12 9.16
N TYR A 325 -6.08 -2.68 9.80
CA TYR A 325 -4.68 -2.30 9.59
C TYR A 325 -4.23 -2.69 8.18
N LEU A 326 -4.42 -1.80 7.20
CA LEU A 326 -4.03 -1.99 5.80
C LEU A 326 -2.56 -1.64 5.51
N GLU A 327 -1.75 -1.32 6.52
CA GLU A 327 -0.36 -0.86 6.36
C GLU A 327 0.53 -1.83 5.57
N SER A 328 0.30 -3.14 5.71
CA SER A 328 1.03 -4.18 4.97
C SER A 328 0.46 -4.41 3.57
N VAL A 329 -0.76 -3.97 3.29
CA VAL A 329 -1.49 -4.30 2.05
C VAL A 329 -1.08 -3.35 0.93
N ILE A 330 -0.65 -3.91 -0.20
CA ILE A 330 -0.26 -3.17 -1.40
C ILE A 330 -1.43 -3.06 -2.38
N GLU A 331 -2.13 -4.18 -2.58
CA GLU A 331 -3.24 -4.29 -3.53
C GLU A 331 -4.28 -5.27 -3.00
N VAL A 332 -5.55 -4.94 -3.23
CA VAL A 332 -6.69 -5.86 -3.11
C VAL A 332 -7.55 -5.68 -4.34
N ASN A 333 -7.82 -6.73 -5.08
CA ASN A 333 -8.64 -6.70 -6.29
C ASN A 333 -9.67 -7.81 -6.25
N LEU A 334 -10.94 -7.45 -6.38
CA LEU A 334 -12.03 -8.39 -6.54
C LEU A 334 -12.74 -8.14 -7.85
N GLN A 335 -12.88 -9.21 -8.64
CA GLN A 335 -13.74 -9.23 -9.82
C GLN A 335 -14.78 -10.33 -9.69
N CYS A 336 -16.03 -10.04 -10.04
CA CYS A 336 -17.11 -11.02 -10.06
C CYS A 336 -18.17 -10.70 -11.14
N GLN A 337 -19.09 -11.63 -11.36
CA GLN A 337 -20.26 -11.40 -12.20
C GLN A 337 -21.48 -10.98 -11.38
N VAL A 338 -22.16 -9.94 -11.84
CA VAL A 338 -23.37 -9.41 -11.19
C VAL A 338 -24.56 -9.49 -12.15
N SER A 339 -25.67 -10.03 -11.67
CA SER A 339 -26.91 -10.13 -12.45
C SER A 339 -27.67 -8.80 -12.51
N LEU A 340 -28.00 -8.35 -13.72
CA LEU A 340 -28.76 -7.11 -13.96
C LEU A 340 -30.21 -7.20 -13.48
N GLN A 341 -30.73 -8.41 -13.25
CA GLN A 341 -32.13 -8.63 -12.85
C GLN A 341 -32.43 -8.18 -11.42
N LYS A 342 -31.46 -8.29 -10.50
CA LYS A 342 -31.60 -7.82 -9.12
C LYS A 342 -31.82 -6.29 -9.09
N TYR A 343 -31.11 -5.58 -9.96
CA TYR A 343 -31.17 -4.12 -10.05
C TYR A 343 -32.48 -3.61 -10.67
N LYS A 344 -32.99 -4.27 -11.72
CA LYS A 344 -34.28 -3.93 -12.33
C LYS A 344 -35.45 -4.00 -11.33
N LYS A 345 -35.41 -4.94 -10.36
CA LYS A 345 -36.42 -5.04 -9.30
C LYS A 345 -36.37 -3.86 -8.33
N GLN A 346 -35.18 -3.37 -7.95
CA GLN A 346 -35.03 -2.18 -7.10
C GLN A 346 -35.46 -0.89 -7.82
N ARG A 347 -35.13 -0.73 -9.12
CA ARG A 347 -35.53 0.44 -9.93
C ARG A 347 -37.06 0.52 -10.11
N ASN A 348 -37.72 -0.61 -10.31
CA ASN A 348 -39.18 -0.69 -10.44
C ASN A 348 -39.94 -0.35 -9.14
N LEU A 349 -39.28 -0.36 -7.98
CA LEU A 349 -39.88 0.02 -6.69
C LEU A 349 -39.77 1.53 -6.40
N LEU A 350 -38.86 2.25 -7.06
CA LEU A 350 -38.58 3.68 -6.81
C LEU A 350 -39.18 4.62 -7.88
N PHE A 351 -39.44 4.14 -9.09
CA PHE A 351 -40.08 4.92 -10.14
C PHE A 351 -41.18 4.11 -10.82
N GLU A 352 -42.42 4.51 -10.59
CA GLU A 352 -43.58 4.01 -11.31
C GLU A 352 -43.60 4.65 -12.72
N SER A 353 -42.82 4.09 -13.65
CA SER A 353 -42.87 4.53 -15.05
C SER A 353 -42.99 3.34 -16.00
N LYS A 354 -43.98 3.46 -16.90
CA LYS A 354 -44.47 2.43 -17.81
C LYS A 354 -43.48 2.13 -18.94
N THR A 355 -43.26 0.84 -19.14
CA THR A 355 -42.99 0.11 -20.40
C THR A 355 -41.87 0.59 -21.32
N SER A 356 -40.78 -0.20 -21.34
CA SER A 356 -40.09 -0.59 -22.58
C SER A 356 -39.71 -2.07 -22.52
N SER A 357 -40.20 -2.85 -23.50
CA SER A 357 -39.96 -4.30 -23.68
C SER A 357 -38.50 -4.61 -24.09
N PRO A 358 -38.00 -5.86 -23.89
CA PRO A 358 -36.59 -6.13 -23.61
C PRO A 358 -35.81 -6.63 -24.83
N HIS A 359 -34.70 -5.96 -25.16
CA HIS A 359 -33.62 -6.53 -25.97
C HIS A 359 -32.25 -6.03 -25.50
N TYR A 360 -31.91 -6.32 -24.24
CA TYR A 360 -30.51 -6.27 -23.79
C TYR A 360 -30.07 -7.70 -23.46
N ASP A 361 -29.30 -8.27 -24.39
CA ASP A 361 -28.96 -9.69 -24.51
C ASP A 361 -27.75 -10.13 -23.67
N SER A 362 -27.46 -9.43 -22.56
CA SER A 362 -26.53 -9.91 -21.52
C SER A 362 -27.13 -9.65 -20.14
N SER A 363 -27.64 -10.69 -19.49
CA SER A 363 -28.23 -10.61 -18.15
C SER A 363 -27.21 -10.39 -17.02
N HIS A 364 -25.92 -10.34 -17.35
CA HIS A 364 -24.80 -10.30 -16.41
C HIS A 364 -23.79 -9.23 -16.83
N LEU A 365 -23.26 -8.50 -15.86
CA LEU A 365 -22.13 -7.59 -15.99
C LEU A 365 -20.95 -8.16 -15.21
N LYS A 366 -19.74 -7.96 -15.72
CA LYS A 366 -18.54 -8.23 -14.94
C LYS A 366 -18.13 -6.95 -14.23
N VAL A 367 -17.94 -7.01 -12.93
CA VAL A 367 -17.56 -5.87 -12.10
C VAL A 367 -16.21 -6.17 -11.48
N GLY A 368 -15.30 -5.20 -11.53
CA GLY A 368 -14.00 -5.26 -10.90
C GLY A 368 -13.73 -4.01 -10.09
N LEU A 369 -13.19 -4.20 -8.88
CA LEU A 369 -12.69 -3.13 -8.03
C LEU A 369 -11.30 -3.53 -7.55
N LEU A 370 -10.29 -2.74 -7.92
CA LEU A 370 -8.92 -2.83 -7.41
C LEU A 370 -8.67 -1.64 -6.50
N PHE A 371 -8.31 -1.90 -5.25
CA PHE A 371 -7.99 -0.90 -4.24
C PHE A 371 -6.51 -0.97 -3.85
N MET A 372 -5.86 0.20 -3.86
CA MET A 372 -4.47 0.43 -3.50
C MET A 372 -4.45 1.36 -2.27
N PRO A 373 -4.28 0.84 -1.05
CA PRO A 373 -4.35 1.66 0.16
C PRO A 373 -3.29 2.76 0.20
N HIS A 374 -2.15 2.56 -0.48
CA HIS A 374 -0.97 3.43 -0.51
C HIS A 374 -0.64 3.93 -1.93
N GLY A 375 -1.60 3.89 -2.84
CA GLY A 375 -1.39 4.19 -4.26
C GLY A 375 -1.28 5.68 -4.60
N SER A 376 -1.51 6.58 -3.63
CA SER A 376 -1.52 8.02 -3.91
C SER A 376 -0.10 8.61 -3.88
N SER A 377 0.31 9.19 -5.00
CA SER A 377 1.52 10.00 -5.12
C SER A 377 1.27 11.18 -6.08
N ASP A 378 1.40 12.39 -5.52
CA ASP A 378 1.41 13.74 -6.10
C ASP A 378 0.26 14.26 -6.99
N GLY A 379 -0.31 15.41 -6.56
CA GLY A 379 -0.32 16.61 -7.41
C GLY A 379 -1.63 17.14 -8.00
N LEU A 380 -2.78 16.46 -7.90
CA LEU A 380 -4.00 16.89 -8.65
C LEU A 380 -5.23 17.25 -7.82
N LEU A 381 -5.25 17.02 -6.50
CA LEU A 381 -6.43 17.28 -5.68
C LEU A 381 -6.26 18.54 -4.83
N PRO A 382 -7.04 19.61 -5.07
CA PRO A 382 -7.07 20.75 -4.18
C PRO A 382 -7.64 20.33 -2.82
N ALA A 383 -6.87 20.58 -1.76
CA ALA A 383 -7.33 20.59 -0.37
C ALA A 383 -7.93 19.26 0.18
N GLY A 384 -7.21 18.15 0.06
CA GLY A 384 -7.41 16.98 0.94
C GLY A 384 -8.72 16.20 0.75
N ARG A 385 -9.46 16.42 -0.33
CA ARG A 385 -10.72 15.72 -0.64
C ARG A 385 -10.48 14.60 -1.65
N SER A 386 -11.21 13.49 -1.50
CA SER A 386 -11.30 12.43 -2.51
C SER A 386 -11.92 12.92 -3.83
N ALA A 387 -11.66 12.24 -4.94
CA ALA A 387 -12.32 12.50 -6.22
C ALA A 387 -12.51 11.21 -7.03
N ALA A 388 -13.63 11.14 -7.73
CA ALA A 388 -13.95 10.12 -8.71
C ALA A 388 -13.92 10.72 -10.12
N MET A 389 -13.25 10.03 -11.06
CA MET A 389 -13.08 10.43 -12.45
C MET A 389 -13.50 9.28 -13.36
N ALA A 390 -14.40 9.54 -14.30
CA ALA A 390 -14.69 8.62 -15.39
C ALA A 390 -13.52 8.66 -16.38
N ILE A 391 -13.18 7.50 -16.94
CA ILE A 391 -12.21 7.42 -18.02
C ILE A 391 -12.94 7.12 -19.32
N HIS A 392 -12.74 7.99 -20.30
CA HIS A 392 -13.32 7.85 -21.63
C HIS A 392 -12.21 8.05 -22.68
N ASN A 393 -11.95 7.03 -23.50
CA ASN A 393 -10.88 7.07 -24.53
C ASN A 393 -9.50 7.53 -24.01
N GLY A 394 -9.17 7.25 -22.76
CA GLY A 394 -7.92 7.67 -22.11
C GLY A 394 -7.95 9.07 -21.50
N GLU A 395 -9.04 9.83 -21.65
CA GLU A 395 -9.25 11.12 -21.00
C GLU A 395 -9.98 10.96 -19.65
N GLN A 396 -9.60 11.77 -18.67
CA GLN A 396 -10.19 11.77 -17.33
C GLN A 396 -11.23 12.89 -17.22
N HIS A 397 -12.47 12.53 -16.91
CA HIS A 397 -13.55 13.48 -16.66
C HIS A 397 -13.97 13.41 -15.19
N CYS A 398 -13.88 14.52 -14.46
CA CYS A 398 -14.31 14.57 -13.07
C CYS A 398 -15.81 14.27 -12.97
N LEU A 399 -16.16 13.17 -12.28
CA LEU A 399 -17.55 12.81 -12.00
C LEU A 399 -18.03 13.51 -10.73
N ARG A 400 -17.24 13.39 -9.65
CA ARG A 400 -17.64 13.85 -8.32
C ARG A 400 -16.43 14.12 -7.43
N GLN A 401 -16.45 15.26 -6.73
CA GLN A 401 -15.49 15.58 -5.67
C GLN A 401 -16.07 15.19 -4.31
N GLY A 402 -15.22 14.72 -3.39
CA GLY A 402 -15.57 14.29 -2.04
C GLY A 402 -16.43 13.03 -1.97
N ALA A 403 -16.42 12.19 -3.01
CA ALA A 403 -17.15 10.92 -3.00
C ALA A 403 -16.33 9.87 -2.24
N THR A 404 -16.95 9.21 -1.27
CA THR A 404 -16.34 8.05 -0.61
C THR A 404 -16.29 6.86 -1.55
N LEU A 405 -15.40 5.89 -1.28
CA LEU A 405 -15.35 4.66 -2.06
C LEU A 405 -16.65 3.85 -1.93
N GLU A 406 -17.27 3.87 -0.74
CA GLU A 406 -18.55 3.22 -0.43
C GLU A 406 -19.69 3.78 -1.29
N GLU A 407 -19.83 5.11 -1.35
CA GLU A 407 -20.83 5.78 -2.19
C GLU A 407 -20.63 5.48 -3.69
N LEU A 408 -19.37 5.38 -4.12
CA LEU A 408 -19.05 5.04 -5.50
C LEU A 408 -19.39 3.59 -5.81
N GLU A 409 -19.10 2.66 -4.89
CA GLU A 409 -19.50 1.26 -5.01
C GLU A 409 -21.03 1.16 -5.16
N GLU A 410 -21.82 1.86 -4.34
CA GLU A 410 -23.29 1.84 -4.44
C GLU A 410 -23.80 2.31 -5.80
N THR A 411 -23.21 3.38 -6.34
CA THR A 411 -23.73 4.10 -7.51
C THR A 411 -23.15 3.63 -8.85
N ILE A 412 -22.04 2.87 -8.87
CA ILE A 412 -21.32 2.54 -10.10
C ILE A 412 -22.16 1.73 -11.10
N LEU A 413 -22.87 0.71 -10.65
CA LEU A 413 -23.69 -0.15 -11.51
C LEU A 413 -24.85 0.60 -12.19
N PRO A 414 -25.67 1.41 -11.49
CA PRO A 414 -26.66 2.25 -12.13
C PRO A 414 -26.07 3.11 -13.25
N VAL A 415 -24.99 3.83 -12.93
CA VAL A 415 -24.36 4.79 -13.83
C VAL A 415 -23.79 4.07 -15.06
N ALA A 416 -23.12 2.93 -14.86
CA ALA A 416 -22.62 2.11 -15.94
C ALA A 416 -23.75 1.59 -16.83
N THR A 417 -24.87 1.16 -16.25
CA THR A 417 -26.02 0.63 -16.99
C THR A 417 -26.68 1.71 -17.85
N ASP A 418 -26.88 2.91 -17.30
CA ASP A 418 -27.43 4.04 -18.03
C ASP A 418 -26.46 4.48 -19.14
N TYR A 419 -25.15 4.51 -18.86
CA TYR A 419 -24.11 4.80 -19.83
C TYR A 419 -24.08 3.81 -21.00
N PHE A 420 -24.17 2.51 -20.72
CA PHE A 420 -24.26 1.46 -21.74
C PHE A 420 -25.54 1.52 -22.57
N SER A 421 -26.62 2.04 -21.97
CA SER A 421 -27.90 2.21 -22.66
C SER A 421 -27.85 3.35 -23.68
N GLN A 422 -27.05 4.39 -23.39
CA GLN A 422 -26.82 5.53 -24.28
C GLN A 422 -25.72 5.24 -25.31
N ASN A 423 -24.78 4.36 -25.00
CA ASN A 423 -23.61 4.04 -25.83
C ASN A 423 -23.53 2.53 -26.08
N SER A 424 -24.19 2.07 -27.14
CA SER A 424 -24.31 0.64 -27.46
C SER A 424 -22.96 -0.02 -27.82
N GLU A 425 -22.06 0.73 -28.47
CA GLU A 425 -20.75 0.25 -28.94
C GLU A 425 -19.73 0.06 -27.82
N VAL A 426 -19.91 0.73 -26.68
CA VAL A 426 -18.93 0.68 -25.59
C VAL A 426 -19.10 -0.61 -24.79
N THR A 427 -17.99 -1.31 -24.54
CA THR A 427 -17.95 -2.61 -23.86
C THR A 427 -17.60 -2.50 -22.37
N ALA A 428 -16.97 -1.40 -21.95
CA ALA A 428 -16.52 -1.19 -20.58
C ALA A 428 -16.79 0.24 -20.09
N TYR A 429 -17.08 0.40 -18.81
CA TYR A 429 -17.19 1.68 -18.11
C TYR A 429 -16.16 1.69 -16.98
N GLN A 430 -15.33 2.74 -16.93
CA GLN A 430 -14.15 2.82 -16.06
C GLN A 430 -14.22 4.06 -15.18
N VAL A 431 -13.93 3.89 -13.89
CA VAL A 431 -13.84 4.98 -12.93
C VAL A 431 -12.57 4.85 -12.10
N LEU A 432 -11.82 5.95 -12.04
CA LEU A 432 -10.67 6.14 -11.17
C LEU A 432 -11.11 6.92 -9.94
N TRP A 433 -10.90 6.35 -8.76
CA TRP A 433 -11.06 7.04 -7.50
C TRP A 433 -9.69 7.32 -6.89
N LYS A 434 -9.48 8.54 -6.40
CA LYS A 434 -8.26 8.97 -5.71
C LYS A 434 -8.60 9.64 -4.40
N SER A 435 -7.83 9.35 -3.37
CA SER A 435 -7.80 10.10 -2.12
C SER A 435 -6.39 10.57 -1.80
N LYS A 436 -6.22 11.23 -0.66
CA LYS A 436 -4.91 11.66 -0.16
C LYS A 436 -3.91 10.50 -0.04
N HIS A 437 -4.40 9.29 0.19
CA HIS A 437 -3.56 8.15 0.55
C HIS A 437 -3.80 6.92 -0.34
N GLY A 438 -5.05 6.66 -0.70
CA GLY A 438 -5.45 5.50 -1.50
C GLY A 438 -5.84 5.85 -2.93
N THR A 439 -5.90 4.83 -3.77
CA THR A 439 -6.40 4.89 -5.14
C THR A 439 -7.24 3.65 -5.41
N ALA A 440 -8.30 3.77 -6.20
CA ALA A 440 -9.11 2.63 -6.63
C ALA A 440 -9.39 2.69 -8.14
N TYR A 441 -9.32 1.55 -8.80
CA TYR A 441 -9.75 1.36 -10.18
C TYR A 441 -11.02 0.53 -10.18
N ILE A 442 -12.08 1.08 -10.75
CA ILE A 442 -13.39 0.43 -10.85
C ILE A 442 -13.72 0.24 -12.32
N GLN A 443 -14.07 -0.98 -12.69
CA GLN A 443 -14.50 -1.29 -14.04
C GLN A 443 -15.79 -2.10 -14.03
N VAL A 444 -16.67 -1.78 -14.98
CA VAL A 444 -17.87 -2.55 -15.28
C VAL A 444 -17.81 -2.91 -16.75
N GLU A 445 -17.93 -4.19 -17.09
CA GLU A 445 -17.86 -4.69 -18.46
C GLU A 445 -19.15 -5.42 -18.83
N LYS A 446 -19.58 -5.24 -20.08
CA LYS A 446 -20.62 -6.10 -20.68
C LYS A 446 -20.04 -7.51 -20.81
N ALA A 447 -20.75 -8.51 -20.30
CA ALA A 447 -20.35 -9.90 -20.52
C ALA A 447 -20.40 -10.21 -22.02
N SER A 448 -19.24 -10.36 -22.66
CA SER A 448 -19.19 -10.76 -24.06
C SER A 448 -19.62 -12.22 -24.19
N ARG A 449 -20.51 -12.52 -25.14
CA ARG A 449 -20.75 -13.91 -25.54
C ARG A 449 -19.44 -14.41 -26.16
N THR A 450 -18.71 -15.28 -25.45
CA THR A 450 -17.84 -16.23 -26.15
C THR A 450 -18.66 -16.80 -27.30
N ARG A 451 -18.13 -16.69 -28.52
CA ARG A 451 -18.77 -17.20 -29.72
C ARG A 451 -19.17 -18.65 -29.43
N ARG A 452 -20.46 -18.91 -29.15
CA ARG A 452 -21.04 -20.22 -29.43
C ARG A 452 -20.87 -20.39 -30.92
N ALA A 453 -19.75 -20.99 -31.30
CA ALA A 453 -19.58 -21.47 -32.65
C ALA A 453 -20.78 -22.37 -32.91
N PHE A 454 -21.61 -21.93 -33.86
CA PHE A 454 -22.64 -22.74 -34.47
C PHE A 454 -21.95 -23.93 -35.16
N TYR A 455 -21.54 -24.94 -34.38
CA TYR A 455 -21.22 -26.24 -34.93
C TYR A 455 -22.48 -27.06 -34.83
N GLY A 456 -23.12 -27.18 -35.99
CA GLY A 456 -24.32 -27.97 -36.20
C GLY A 456 -24.17 -29.40 -35.70
N ALA A 457 -25.33 -29.98 -35.42
CA ALA A 457 -25.51 -31.34 -34.98
C ALA A 457 -24.66 -32.36 -35.77
N ARG A 458 -23.69 -32.99 -35.10
CA ARG A 458 -23.35 -34.40 -35.33
C ARG A 458 -22.74 -35.05 -34.09
N LYS A 459 -23.40 -36.13 -33.65
CA LYS A 459 -23.08 -36.97 -32.50
C LYS A 459 -21.68 -37.61 -32.59
N ARG A 460 -21.06 -37.75 -31.40
CA ARG A 460 -20.06 -38.74 -30.92
C ARG A 460 -18.61 -38.63 -31.44
N LYS A 461 -17.70 -38.28 -30.52
CA LYS A 461 -16.93 -39.26 -29.72
C LYS A 461 -16.47 -38.63 -28.40
N LEU A 462 -16.69 -39.40 -27.33
CA LEU A 462 -16.29 -39.16 -25.95
C LEU A 462 -14.80 -39.49 -25.81
N LEU A 463 -14.10 -38.74 -24.94
CA LEU A 463 -12.71 -38.86 -24.47
C LEU A 463 -11.73 -37.86 -25.11
N GLN A 464 -11.27 -36.95 -24.24
CA GLN A 464 -9.93 -36.34 -24.26
C GLN A 464 -9.68 -35.19 -25.25
N HIS A 465 -10.64 -34.29 -25.42
CA HIS A 465 -10.37 -32.94 -25.95
C HIS A 465 -10.50 -31.89 -24.86
N LYS A 466 -9.32 -31.46 -24.38
CA LYS A 466 -8.94 -30.15 -23.82
C LYS A 466 -10.04 -29.29 -23.16
N TYR A 467 -9.87 -29.11 -21.85
CA TYR A 467 -10.40 -28.02 -21.02
C TYR A 467 -9.81 -26.64 -21.43
N GLU A 468 -9.85 -26.31 -22.72
CA GLU A 468 -9.46 -25.01 -23.26
C GLU A 468 -10.69 -24.07 -23.26
N GLU A 469 -10.48 -22.80 -22.96
CA GLU A 469 -11.46 -21.71 -22.79
C GLU A 469 -12.07 -21.55 -21.38
N LEU A 470 -11.22 -21.55 -20.37
CA LEU A 470 -11.56 -21.02 -19.05
C LEU A 470 -10.55 -19.93 -18.70
N GLU A 471 -10.97 -18.65 -18.68
CA GLU A 471 -10.04 -17.50 -18.52
C GLU A 471 -9.01 -17.79 -17.41
N SER A 472 -7.73 -17.80 -17.78
CA SER A 472 -6.61 -18.00 -16.89
C SER A 472 -6.46 -16.78 -15.95
N PRO A 473 -5.75 -16.89 -14.81
CA PRO A 473 -5.35 -15.73 -14.02
C PRO A 473 -4.72 -14.64 -14.91
N THR A 474 -3.94 -15.06 -15.90
CA THR A 474 -3.25 -14.19 -16.84
C THR A 474 -4.18 -13.41 -17.77
N ASP A 475 -5.35 -13.95 -18.12
CA ASP A 475 -6.35 -13.24 -18.92
C ASP A 475 -7.06 -12.14 -18.14
N VAL A 476 -7.24 -12.34 -16.83
CA VAL A 476 -7.78 -11.31 -15.93
C VAL A 476 -6.77 -10.16 -15.80
N ILE A 477 -5.50 -10.50 -15.59
CA ILE A 477 -4.41 -9.53 -15.42
C ILE A 477 -4.14 -8.78 -16.72
N SER A 478 -4.09 -9.47 -17.86
CA SER A 478 -3.84 -8.85 -19.17
C SER A 478 -4.93 -7.84 -19.52
N ARG A 479 -6.21 -8.16 -19.26
CA ARG A 479 -7.30 -7.20 -19.45
C ARG A 479 -7.17 -6.00 -18.53
N PHE A 480 -6.81 -6.18 -17.27
CA PHE A 480 -6.56 -5.06 -16.37
C PHE A 480 -5.45 -4.16 -16.93
N ILE A 481 -4.34 -4.73 -17.38
CA ILE A 481 -3.24 -3.97 -17.98
C ILE A 481 -3.70 -3.23 -19.24
N ASP A 482 -4.40 -3.90 -20.16
CA ASP A 482 -4.89 -3.26 -21.39
C ASP A 482 -5.84 -2.09 -21.10
N LEU A 483 -6.62 -2.18 -20.02
CA LEU A 483 -7.58 -1.14 -19.61
C LEU A 483 -6.93 0.04 -18.88
N TRP A 484 -5.87 -0.19 -18.09
CA TRP A 484 -5.36 0.78 -17.12
C TRP A 484 -3.90 1.22 -17.33
N ALA A 485 -3.14 0.57 -18.22
CA ALA A 485 -1.70 0.84 -18.43
C ALA A 485 -1.38 2.29 -18.79
N THR A 486 -2.32 3.01 -19.43
CA THR A 486 -2.14 4.43 -19.77
C THR A 486 -2.04 5.34 -18.55
N LEU A 487 -2.60 4.91 -17.41
CA LEU A 487 -2.53 5.63 -16.13
C LEU A 487 -1.33 5.23 -15.28
N ALA A 488 -0.53 4.26 -15.73
CA ALA A 488 0.68 3.87 -15.05
C ALA A 488 1.72 5.00 -15.08
N PRO A 489 2.55 5.14 -14.03
CA PRO A 489 3.69 6.03 -14.04
C PRO A 489 4.56 5.82 -15.29
N VAL A 490 5.01 6.92 -15.90
CA VAL A 490 5.73 6.91 -17.19
C VAL A 490 6.93 5.96 -17.17
N HIS A 491 7.66 5.89 -16.05
CA HIS A 491 8.82 5.01 -15.91
C HIS A 491 8.49 3.50 -15.89
N LEU A 492 7.23 3.12 -15.64
CA LEU A 492 6.77 1.73 -15.65
C LEU A 492 6.14 1.29 -16.98
N GLN A 493 5.75 2.24 -17.83
CA GLN A 493 5.01 1.95 -19.07
C GLN A 493 5.79 1.02 -20.01
N SER A 494 7.11 1.17 -20.13
CA SER A 494 7.93 0.26 -20.94
C SER A 494 7.90 -1.18 -20.41
N SER A 495 8.05 -1.35 -19.10
CA SER A 495 8.02 -2.67 -18.43
C SER A 495 6.65 -3.35 -18.59
N ILE A 496 5.57 -2.58 -18.51
CA ILE A 496 4.20 -3.05 -18.70
C ILE A 496 3.98 -3.50 -20.15
N MET A 497 4.43 -2.71 -21.13
CA MET A 497 4.31 -3.07 -22.55
C MET A 497 5.12 -4.32 -22.89
N ASP A 498 6.36 -4.42 -22.42
CA ASP A 498 7.21 -5.59 -22.63
C ASP A 498 6.57 -6.86 -22.06
N TRP A 499 5.98 -6.76 -20.87
CA TRP A 499 5.23 -7.85 -20.26
C TRP A 499 4.01 -8.25 -21.10
N SER A 500 3.17 -7.28 -21.50
CA SER A 500 1.96 -7.54 -22.30
C SER A 500 2.29 -8.17 -23.66
N GLN A 501 3.34 -7.71 -24.35
CA GLN A 501 3.78 -8.31 -25.60
C GLN A 501 4.27 -9.75 -25.41
N LYS A 502 5.02 -10.01 -24.33
CA LYS A 502 5.50 -11.36 -24.02
C LYS A 502 4.35 -12.29 -23.68
N GLU A 503 3.36 -11.83 -22.92
CA GLU A 503 2.18 -12.63 -22.58
C GLU A 503 1.38 -12.98 -23.83
N LYS A 504 1.14 -12.02 -24.74
CA LYS A 504 0.50 -12.28 -26.03
C LYS A 504 1.23 -13.35 -26.85
N ARG A 505 2.57 -13.40 -26.80
CA ARG A 505 3.35 -14.46 -27.45
C ARG A 505 3.21 -15.81 -26.75
N ILE A 506 3.11 -15.83 -25.42
CA ILE A 506 2.90 -17.06 -24.64
C ILE A 506 1.50 -17.63 -24.89
N GLN A 507 0.48 -16.78 -25.05
CA GLN A 507 -0.89 -17.22 -25.33
C GLN A 507 -1.09 -17.73 -26.76
N LEU A 508 -0.27 -17.29 -27.71
CA LEU A 508 -0.36 -17.66 -29.13
C LEU A 508 0.49 -18.87 -29.53
N GLY A 509 1.44 -19.29 -28.69
CA GLY A 509 2.37 -20.40 -28.95
C GLY A 509 1.99 -21.64 -28.15
#